data_AF-A0A7S1SMJ3-F1
#
_entry.id   AF-A0A7S1SMJ3-F1
#
_cell.length_a   1.000
_cell.length_b   1.000
_cell.length_c   1.000
_cell.angle_alpha   90.00
_cell.angle_beta   90.00
_cell.angle_gamma   90.00
#
_symmetry.space_group_name_H-M   'P 1'
#
loop_
_entity.id
_entity.type
_entity.pdbx_description
1 polymer ?
#
loop_
_entity_poly.entity_id
_entity_poly.type
_entity_poly.pdbx_seq_one_letter_code
_entity_poly.pdbx_strand_id
1 'polypeptide(L)'
;AAREWSVEKGLSKMQEDWEGLQFELGPWKETGTFILKGGPVDEAQALLDDHIVKSQAMTASPFAKPFEETLLPWEARLVRLQDILDNWLKCQGKWLYLEPIFGSEEIMKQIPREGAAFHNMDKMWRAIMEKVREEPVILDAAAIPSLLEDLQFCNAELDVVEKGLNDFLDTKKMAFPRFFFLSNDELLEILSEAKDPLNIQPFVKKCFEACKQLKFEESGEISGIESVEGEKIPLIEPVNPAASG
;
A
#
# COMPACT_ATOMS: atom_id res chain seq x y z
N ALA A 1 44.33 18.54 -14.59
CA ALA A 1 43.76 18.89 -15.91
C ALA A 1 42.88 17.78 -16.49
N ALA A 2 43.40 16.76 -17.19
CA ALA A 2 42.55 15.79 -17.92
C ALA A 2 41.63 14.93 -17.02
N ARG A 3 42.11 14.53 -15.83
CA ARG A 3 41.31 13.75 -14.86
C ARG A 3 40.29 14.61 -14.10
N GLU A 4 40.64 15.86 -13.77
CA GLU A 4 39.70 16.83 -13.17
C GLU A 4 38.58 17.20 -14.15
N TRP A 5 38.92 17.44 -15.42
CA TRP A 5 37.93 17.67 -16.48
C TRP A 5 36.96 16.50 -16.67
N SER A 6 37.44 15.26 -16.47
CA SER A 6 36.59 14.07 -16.50
C SER A 6 35.60 14.02 -15.33
N VAL A 7 35.99 14.53 -14.16
CA VAL A 7 35.11 14.60 -12.97
C VAL A 7 34.02 15.65 -13.20
N GLU A 8 34.42 16.85 -13.62
CA GLU A 8 33.48 17.95 -13.93
C GLU A 8 32.47 17.54 -15.00
N LYS A 9 32.94 17.01 -16.15
CA LYS A 9 32.06 16.55 -17.23
C LYS A 9 31.14 15.41 -16.79
N GLY A 10 31.62 14.50 -15.95
CA GLY A 10 30.81 13.42 -15.39
C GLY A 10 29.68 13.95 -14.52
N LEU A 11 29.97 14.92 -13.65
CA LEU A 11 28.98 15.55 -12.77
C LEU A 11 27.93 16.32 -13.58
N SER A 12 28.35 17.15 -14.54
CA SER A 12 27.42 17.89 -15.40
C SER A 12 26.50 16.95 -16.18
N LYS A 13 27.06 15.87 -16.75
CA LYS A 13 26.25 14.88 -17.47
C LYS A 13 25.19 14.24 -16.59
N MET A 14 25.56 13.86 -15.35
CA MET A 14 24.60 13.31 -14.39
C MET A 14 23.50 14.32 -14.08
N GLN A 15 23.84 15.59 -13.85
CA GLN A 15 22.86 16.65 -13.59
C GLN A 15 21.88 16.84 -14.75
N GLU A 16 22.39 16.86 -15.99
CA GLU A 16 21.57 16.95 -17.21
C GLU A 16 20.60 15.77 -17.36
N ASP A 17 21.00 14.56 -16.97
CA ASP A 17 20.14 13.36 -17.05
C ASP A 17 18.92 13.43 -16.11
N TRP A 18 18.98 14.27 -15.08
CA TRP A 18 17.86 14.52 -14.16
C TRP A 18 16.94 15.66 -14.63
N GLU A 19 17.35 16.45 -15.62
CA GLU A 19 16.57 17.60 -16.08
C GLU A 19 15.26 17.16 -16.74
N GLY A 20 14.15 17.76 -16.33
CA GLY A 20 12.83 17.46 -16.87
C GLY A 20 12.17 16.19 -16.31
N LEU A 21 12.85 15.43 -15.46
CA LEU A 21 12.25 14.26 -14.81
C LEU A 21 11.28 14.69 -13.70
N GLN A 22 10.00 14.37 -13.90
CA GLN A 22 8.91 14.76 -13.02
C GLN A 22 8.06 13.56 -12.62
N PHE A 23 7.58 13.56 -11.38
CA PHE A 23 6.59 12.61 -10.93
C PHE A 23 5.32 12.73 -11.77
N GLU A 24 4.82 11.59 -12.23
CA GLU A 24 3.48 11.51 -12.80
C GLU A 24 2.52 11.01 -11.73
N LEU A 25 1.54 11.85 -11.38
CA LEU A 25 0.49 11.50 -10.42
C LEU A 25 -0.75 10.99 -11.14
N GLY A 26 -1.35 9.93 -10.61
CA GLY A 26 -2.64 9.39 -11.09
C GLY A 26 -3.69 9.38 -9.98
N PRO A 27 -4.96 9.70 -10.27
CA PRO A 27 -6.02 9.53 -9.29
C PRO A 27 -6.17 8.04 -8.94
N TRP A 28 -6.38 7.73 -7.66
CA TRP A 28 -6.71 6.38 -7.22
C TRP A 28 -8.20 6.24 -6.95
N LYS A 29 -8.90 5.53 -7.86
CA LYS A 29 -10.35 5.28 -7.76
C LYS A 29 -11.12 6.57 -7.41
N GLU A 30 -12.08 6.50 -6.49
CA GLU A 30 -12.88 7.63 -6.00
C GLU A 30 -12.40 8.15 -4.64
N THR A 31 -11.15 7.88 -4.26
CA THR A 31 -10.59 8.24 -2.94
C THR A 31 -10.32 9.74 -2.77
N GLY A 32 -10.34 10.51 -3.86
CA GLY A 32 -10.03 11.94 -3.88
C GLY A 32 -8.55 12.28 -3.65
N THR A 33 -7.65 11.29 -3.72
CA THR A 33 -6.19 11.50 -3.68
C THR A 33 -5.49 10.86 -4.88
N PHE A 34 -4.17 11.04 -4.94
CA PHE A 34 -3.31 10.58 -6.02
C PHE A 34 -2.31 9.53 -5.54
N ILE A 35 -1.68 8.87 -6.51
CA ILE A 35 -0.57 7.94 -6.35
C ILE A 35 0.51 8.25 -7.39
N LEU A 36 1.76 7.89 -7.10
CA LEU A 36 2.83 7.90 -8.08
C LEU A 36 2.57 6.83 -9.15
N LYS A 37 2.73 7.19 -10.42
CA LYS A 37 2.79 6.23 -11.52
C LYS A 37 4.22 5.75 -11.74
N GLY A 38 4.36 4.48 -12.13
CA GLY A 38 5.66 3.79 -12.25
C GLY A 38 6.61 4.44 -13.24
N GLY A 39 6.17 4.82 -14.45
CA GLY A 39 7.07 5.21 -15.55
C GLY A 39 8.22 6.15 -15.16
N PRO A 40 7.96 7.40 -14.72
CA PRO A 40 9.03 8.31 -14.30
C PRO A 40 9.79 7.89 -13.03
N VAL A 41 9.15 7.11 -12.15
CA VAL A 41 9.79 6.61 -10.91
C VAL A 41 10.78 5.50 -11.23
N ASP A 42 10.43 4.59 -12.14
CA ASP A 42 11.28 3.50 -12.61
C ASP A 42 12.53 4.07 -13.31
N GLU A 43 12.36 5.13 -14.12
CA GLU A 43 13.46 5.88 -14.73
C GLU A 43 14.36 6.54 -13.66
N ALA A 44 13.77 7.18 -12.65
CA ALA A 44 14.51 7.77 -11.55
C ALA A 44 15.32 6.71 -10.77
N GLN A 45 14.75 5.54 -10.49
CA GLN A 45 15.45 4.44 -9.82
C GLN A 45 16.65 3.95 -10.63
N ALA A 46 16.46 3.76 -11.95
CA ALA A 46 17.56 3.37 -12.83
C ALA A 46 18.70 4.40 -12.85
N LEU A 47 18.37 5.70 -12.82
CA LEU A 47 19.37 6.76 -12.70
C LEU A 47 20.07 6.75 -11.33
N LEU A 48 19.35 6.48 -10.24
CA LEU A 48 19.94 6.40 -8.89
C LEU A 48 20.95 5.27 -8.78
N ASP A 49 20.60 4.07 -9.25
CA ASP A 49 21.47 2.89 -9.21
C ASP A 49 22.85 3.17 -9.85
N ASP A 50 22.87 3.89 -10.97
CA ASP A 50 24.08 4.24 -11.69
C ASP A 50 24.78 5.48 -11.10
N HIS A 51 24.04 6.55 -10.84
CA HIS A 51 24.60 7.84 -10.45
C HIS A 51 25.12 7.85 -9.00
N ILE A 52 24.54 7.05 -8.09
CA ILE A 52 25.08 6.90 -6.73
C ILE A 52 26.45 6.24 -6.78
N VAL A 53 26.59 5.12 -7.51
CA VAL A 53 27.87 4.40 -7.64
C VAL A 53 28.92 5.27 -8.32
N LYS A 54 28.56 5.98 -9.39
CA LYS A 54 29.45 6.93 -10.07
C LYS A 54 29.88 8.06 -9.15
N SER A 55 28.95 8.65 -8.40
CA SER A 55 29.25 9.74 -7.46
C SER A 55 30.23 9.28 -6.37
N GLN A 56 29.99 8.11 -5.77
CA GLN A 56 30.91 7.52 -4.78
C GLN A 56 32.31 7.26 -5.34
N ALA A 57 32.41 6.72 -6.56
CA ALA A 57 33.70 6.49 -7.22
C ALA A 57 34.43 7.80 -7.54
N MET A 58 33.68 8.85 -7.91
CA MET A 58 34.22 10.19 -8.15
C MET A 58 34.69 10.83 -6.85
N THR A 59 33.92 10.76 -5.76
CA THR A 59 34.28 11.26 -4.42
C THR A 59 35.52 10.56 -3.87
N ALA A 60 35.69 9.26 -4.10
CA ALA A 60 36.85 8.49 -3.64
C ALA A 60 38.16 8.77 -4.42
N SER A 61 38.08 9.51 -5.53
CA SER A 61 39.23 9.80 -6.39
C SER A 61 40.16 10.85 -5.77
N PRO A 62 41.50 10.69 -5.86
CA PRO A 62 42.45 11.73 -5.47
C PRO A 62 42.27 13.07 -6.21
N PHE A 63 41.55 13.07 -7.33
CA PHE A 63 41.25 14.24 -8.15
C PHE A 63 39.90 14.90 -7.79
N ALA A 64 39.18 14.39 -6.79
CA ALA A 64 37.89 14.91 -6.34
C ALA A 64 38.02 16.22 -5.56
N LYS A 65 39.18 16.44 -4.92
CA LYS A 65 39.42 17.53 -3.96
C LYS A 65 38.97 18.93 -4.45
N PRO A 66 39.20 19.33 -5.71
CA PRO A 66 38.71 20.63 -6.22
C PRO A 66 37.18 20.73 -6.35
N PHE A 67 36.47 19.60 -6.34
CA PHE A 67 35.03 19.49 -6.59
C PHE A 67 34.26 18.95 -5.37
N GLU A 68 34.92 18.71 -4.23
CA GLU A 68 34.29 18.15 -3.02
C GLU A 68 33.07 18.95 -2.56
N GLU A 69 33.12 20.29 -2.65
CA GLU A 69 32.01 21.18 -2.29
C GLU A 69 30.76 20.99 -3.17
N THR A 70 30.89 20.35 -4.34
CA THR A 70 29.78 20.05 -5.24
C THR A 70 29.43 18.56 -5.26
N LEU A 71 30.43 17.68 -5.20
CA LEU A 71 30.24 16.22 -5.24
C LEU A 71 29.58 15.68 -3.98
N LEU A 72 30.01 16.13 -2.79
CA LEU A 72 29.45 15.62 -1.54
C LEU A 72 27.96 15.97 -1.38
N PRO A 73 27.50 17.23 -1.62
CA PRO A 73 26.08 17.53 -1.59
C PRO A 73 25.29 16.81 -2.68
N TRP A 74 25.88 16.61 -3.87
CA TRP A 74 25.26 15.85 -4.95
C TRP A 74 25.02 14.39 -4.57
N GLU A 75 26.06 13.71 -4.07
CA GLU A 75 25.97 12.33 -3.60
C GLU A 75 24.94 12.20 -2.47
N ALA A 76 24.98 13.08 -1.48
CA ALA A 76 24.02 13.10 -0.38
C ALA A 76 22.58 13.33 -0.87
N ARG A 77 22.38 14.17 -1.88
CA ARG A 77 21.06 14.41 -2.50
C ARG A 77 20.53 13.15 -3.19
N LEU A 78 21.36 12.43 -3.94
CA LEU A 78 20.97 11.19 -4.60
C LEU A 78 20.65 10.08 -3.59
N VAL A 79 21.48 9.89 -2.57
CA VAL A 79 21.23 8.90 -1.51
C VAL A 79 19.92 9.22 -0.76
N ARG A 80 19.69 10.49 -0.41
CA ARG A 80 18.43 10.89 0.22
C ARG A 80 17.23 10.66 -0.69
N LEU A 81 17.36 10.91 -1.99
CA LEU A 81 16.29 10.64 -2.95
C LEU A 81 15.95 9.15 -3.03
N GLN A 82 16.97 8.27 -3.05
CA GLN A 82 16.79 6.83 -3.01
C GLN A 82 15.98 6.40 -1.77
N ASP A 83 16.39 6.87 -0.58
CA ASP A 83 15.68 6.56 0.67
C ASP A 83 14.22 7.05 0.63
N ILE A 84 13.97 8.22 0.03
CA ILE A 84 12.62 8.75 -0.15
C ILE A 84 11.80 7.84 -1.06
N LEU A 85 12.30 7.50 -2.26
CA LEU A 85 11.55 6.68 -3.21
C LEU A 85 11.25 5.29 -2.65
N ASP A 86 12.20 4.67 -1.95
CA ASP A 86 12.00 3.36 -1.33
C ASP A 86 10.92 3.38 -0.25
N ASN A 87 10.95 4.38 0.63
CA ASN A 87 9.91 4.55 1.65
C ASN A 87 8.57 4.94 1.04
N TRP A 88 8.57 5.73 -0.03
CA TRP A 88 7.37 6.15 -0.73
C TRP A 88 6.66 4.97 -1.40
N LEU A 89 7.39 4.17 -2.18
CA LEU A 89 6.84 3.00 -2.86
C LEU A 89 6.36 1.94 -1.87
N LYS A 90 7.09 1.73 -0.78
CA LYS A 90 6.65 0.86 0.32
C LYS A 90 5.34 1.36 0.93
N CYS A 91 5.25 2.66 1.24
CA CYS A 91 4.06 3.28 1.80
C CYS A 91 2.87 3.16 0.84
N GLN A 92 3.08 3.49 -0.43
CA GLN A 92 2.05 3.40 -1.47
C GLN A 92 1.52 1.98 -1.63
N GLY A 93 2.40 0.98 -1.69
CA GLY A 93 1.99 -0.43 -1.84
C GLY A 93 1.08 -0.90 -0.70
N LYS A 94 1.45 -0.59 0.54
CA LYS A 94 0.65 -0.89 1.74
C LYS A 94 -0.66 -0.11 1.78
N TRP A 95 -0.60 1.19 1.46
CA TRP A 95 -1.78 2.05 1.44
C TRP A 95 -2.81 1.56 0.40
N LEU A 96 -2.38 1.17 -0.80
CA LEU A 96 -3.26 0.65 -1.85
C LEU A 96 -4.01 -0.63 -1.45
N TYR A 97 -3.38 -1.48 -0.63
CA TYR A 97 -4.01 -2.68 -0.09
C TYR A 97 -4.97 -2.36 1.06
N LEU A 98 -4.57 -1.50 1.99
CA LEU A 98 -5.33 -1.19 3.20
C LEU A 98 -6.48 -0.20 2.99
N GLU A 99 -6.36 0.73 2.03
CA GLU A 99 -7.38 1.74 1.73
C GLU A 99 -8.78 1.16 1.51
N PRO A 100 -9.01 0.19 0.61
CA PRO A 100 -10.34 -0.36 0.41
C PRO A 100 -10.88 -1.11 1.64
N ILE A 101 -10.00 -1.65 2.49
CA ILE A 101 -10.37 -2.40 3.69
C ILE A 101 -10.84 -1.44 4.79
N PHE A 102 -10.04 -0.41 5.06
CA PHE A 102 -10.33 0.60 6.09
C PHE A 102 -11.33 1.67 5.63
N GLY A 103 -11.73 1.66 4.35
CA GLY A 103 -12.93 2.33 3.86
C GLY A 103 -14.23 1.69 4.36
N SER A 104 -14.22 0.43 4.83
CA SER A 104 -15.38 -0.22 5.42
C SER A 104 -15.63 0.25 6.85
N GLU A 105 -16.77 0.91 7.08
CA GLU A 105 -17.20 1.31 8.43
C GLU A 105 -17.30 0.12 9.41
N GLU A 106 -17.60 -1.07 8.91
CA GLU A 106 -17.75 -2.27 9.73
C GLU A 106 -16.39 -2.73 10.27
N ILE A 107 -15.36 -2.76 9.42
CA ILE A 107 -14.00 -3.07 9.84
C ILE A 107 -13.50 -2.00 10.83
N MET A 108 -13.73 -0.72 10.54
CA MET A 108 -13.34 0.39 11.42
C MET A 108 -13.96 0.30 12.82
N LYS A 109 -15.18 -0.24 12.94
CA LYS A 109 -15.82 -0.47 14.25
C LYS A 109 -15.21 -1.62 15.03
N GLN A 110 -14.72 -2.65 14.35
CA GLN A 110 -14.17 -3.84 15.00
C GLN A 110 -12.70 -3.66 15.41
N ILE A 111 -11.92 -2.87 14.67
CA ILE A 111 -10.51 -2.55 14.97
C ILE A 111 -10.26 -1.03 14.99
N PRO A 112 -10.85 -0.30 15.96
CA PRO A 112 -10.85 1.17 15.97
C PRO A 112 -9.47 1.80 16.19
N ARG A 113 -8.56 1.09 16.88
CA ARG A 113 -7.19 1.56 17.09
C ARG A 113 -6.43 1.61 15.77
N GLU A 114 -6.49 0.54 15.00
CA GLU A 114 -5.89 0.41 13.69
C GLU A 114 -6.56 1.40 12.71
N GLY A 115 -7.88 1.56 12.80
CA GLY A 115 -8.59 2.56 12.02
C GLY A 115 -8.11 3.99 12.26
N ALA A 116 -7.85 4.36 13.53
CA ALA A 116 -7.29 5.67 13.86
C ALA A 116 -5.86 5.85 13.31
N ALA A 117 -5.02 4.81 13.38
CA ALA A 117 -3.67 4.82 12.82
C ALA A 117 -3.70 4.99 11.29
N PHE A 118 -4.55 4.23 10.61
CA PHE A 118 -4.75 4.35 9.16
C PHE A 118 -5.21 5.75 8.77
N HIS A 119 -6.17 6.35 9.50
CA HIS A 119 -6.64 7.70 9.21
C HIS A 119 -5.58 8.78 9.39
N ASN A 120 -4.77 8.68 10.46
CA ASN A 120 -3.68 9.62 10.70
C ASN A 120 -2.62 9.56 9.58
N MET A 121 -2.27 8.35 9.17
CA MET A 121 -1.36 8.13 8.05
C MET A 121 -1.96 8.60 6.72
N ASP A 122 -3.24 8.31 6.43
CA ASP A 122 -3.92 8.75 5.20
C ASP A 122 -3.93 10.27 5.06
N LYS A 123 -4.12 11.00 6.17
CA LYS A 123 -4.01 12.46 6.19
C LYS A 123 -2.62 12.94 5.80
N MET A 124 -1.57 12.30 6.32
CA MET A 124 -0.18 12.62 5.98
C MET A 124 0.11 12.29 4.50
N TRP A 125 -0.31 11.10 4.05
CA TRP A 125 -0.20 10.68 2.65
C TRP A 125 -0.79 11.72 1.69
N ARG A 126 -2.01 12.20 1.96
CA ARG A 126 -2.67 13.24 1.16
C ARG A 126 -1.91 14.56 1.15
N ALA A 127 -1.37 14.97 2.29
CA ALA A 127 -0.55 16.19 2.38
C ALA A 127 0.74 16.07 1.56
N ILE A 128 1.39 14.90 1.60
CA ILE A 128 2.58 14.61 0.78
C ILE A 128 2.23 14.63 -0.72
N MET A 129 1.14 13.97 -1.13
CA MET A 129 0.71 13.95 -2.54
C MET A 129 0.41 15.36 -3.06
N GLU A 130 -0.25 16.19 -2.25
CA GLU A 130 -0.57 17.57 -2.62
C GLU A 130 0.70 18.40 -2.84
N LYS A 131 1.69 18.27 -1.95
CA LYS A 131 2.97 18.98 -2.07
C LYS A 131 3.72 18.60 -3.33
N VAL A 132 3.79 17.31 -3.67
CA VAL A 132 4.46 16.86 -4.90
C VAL A 132 3.65 17.15 -6.15
N ARG A 133 2.33 17.31 -6.04
CA ARG A 133 1.53 17.82 -7.16
C ARG A 133 1.91 19.26 -7.53
N GLU A 134 2.20 20.10 -6.54
CA GLU A 134 2.64 21.48 -6.74
C GLU A 134 4.09 21.55 -7.25
N GLU A 135 4.95 20.68 -6.74
CA GLU A 135 6.39 20.61 -7.08
C GLU A 135 6.75 19.19 -7.59
N PRO A 136 6.49 18.86 -8.86
CA PRO A 136 6.59 17.48 -9.36
C PRO A 136 8.01 17.06 -9.74
N VAL A 137 9.01 17.94 -9.70
CA VAL A 137 10.39 17.60 -10.10
C VAL A 137 10.96 16.55 -9.14
N ILE A 138 11.33 15.37 -9.67
CA ILE A 138 11.72 14.23 -8.83
C ILE A 138 12.93 14.57 -7.97
N LEU A 139 13.94 15.18 -8.57
CA LEU A 139 15.18 15.52 -7.90
C LEU A 139 14.96 16.53 -6.74
N ASP A 140 13.91 17.35 -6.81
CA ASP A 140 13.59 18.36 -5.79
C ASP A 140 12.92 17.76 -4.56
N ALA A 141 12.37 16.54 -4.64
CA ALA A 141 11.87 15.82 -3.46
C ALA A 141 12.96 15.64 -2.39
N ALA A 142 14.21 15.47 -2.82
CA ALA A 142 15.36 15.38 -1.91
C ALA A 142 15.65 16.70 -1.16
N ALA A 143 15.09 17.83 -1.58
CA ALA A 143 15.17 19.09 -0.85
C ALA A 143 13.96 19.35 0.07
N ILE A 144 12.89 18.55 -0.06
CA ILE A 144 11.69 18.73 0.73
C ILE A 144 11.97 18.41 2.21
N PRO A 145 11.78 19.38 3.13
CA PRO A 145 11.96 19.15 4.57
C PRO A 145 11.00 18.09 5.08
N SER A 146 11.50 17.22 5.95
CA SER A 146 10.74 16.16 6.64
C SER A 146 10.10 15.08 5.77
N LEU A 147 10.17 15.15 4.44
CA LEU A 147 9.50 14.18 3.56
C LEU A 147 9.90 12.73 3.85
N LEU A 148 11.20 12.46 4.04
CA LEU A 148 11.67 11.12 4.35
C LEU A 148 11.12 10.64 5.69
N GLU A 149 11.18 11.50 6.70
CA GLU A 149 10.71 11.24 8.05
C GLU A 149 9.19 11.01 8.09
N ASP A 150 8.42 11.79 7.32
CA ASP A 150 6.97 11.67 7.19
C ASP A 150 6.59 10.35 6.51
N LEU A 151 7.31 9.94 5.46
CA LEU A 151 7.11 8.63 4.81
C LEU A 151 7.49 7.46 5.72
N GLN A 152 8.57 7.59 6.51
CA GLN A 152 8.95 6.60 7.51
C GLN A 152 7.88 6.49 8.61
N PHE A 153 7.34 7.61 9.07
CA PHE A 153 6.20 7.64 9.99
C PHE A 153 4.97 6.94 9.39
N CYS A 154 4.62 7.25 8.14
CA CYS A 154 3.50 6.60 7.45
C CYS A 154 3.68 5.08 7.37
N ASN A 155 4.89 4.63 7.01
CA ASN A 155 5.21 3.20 6.98
C ASN A 155 5.08 2.52 8.36
N ALA A 156 5.49 3.20 9.43
CA ALA A 156 5.35 2.68 10.79
C ALA A 156 3.89 2.57 11.24
N GLU A 157 3.05 3.56 10.92
CA GLU A 157 1.60 3.48 11.17
C GLU A 157 0.98 2.33 10.36
N LEU A 158 1.35 2.19 9.07
CA LEU A 158 0.89 1.09 8.22
C LEU A 158 1.33 -0.29 8.75
N ASP A 159 2.53 -0.41 9.33
CA ASP A 159 2.99 -1.66 9.98
C ASP A 159 2.09 -2.03 11.17
N VAL A 160 1.64 -1.05 11.97
CA VAL A 160 0.69 -1.27 13.07
C VAL A 160 -0.67 -1.73 12.53
N VAL A 161 -1.15 -1.08 11.47
CA VAL A 161 -2.43 -1.39 10.82
C VAL A 161 -2.43 -2.81 10.25
N GLU A 162 -1.41 -3.19 9.46
CA GLU A 162 -1.30 -4.53 8.89
C GLU A 162 -1.23 -5.61 9.97
N LYS A 163 -0.47 -5.36 11.04
CA LYS A 163 -0.39 -6.32 12.14
C LYS A 163 -1.74 -6.50 12.81
N GLY A 164 -2.41 -5.41 13.19
CA GLY A 164 -3.70 -5.49 13.87
C GLY A 164 -4.80 -6.10 12.99
N LEU A 165 -4.76 -5.86 11.67
CA LEU A 165 -5.64 -6.52 10.72
C LEU A 165 -5.41 -8.04 10.69
N ASN A 166 -4.16 -8.50 10.64
CA ASN A 166 -3.85 -9.93 10.65
C ASN A 166 -4.27 -10.60 11.96
N ASP A 167 -3.96 -9.99 13.11
CA ASP A 167 -4.36 -10.48 14.44
C ASP A 167 -5.90 -10.58 14.55
N PHE A 168 -6.62 -9.62 13.97
CA PHE A 168 -8.08 -9.63 13.90
C PHE A 168 -8.62 -10.78 13.04
N LEU A 169 -8.08 -10.97 11.83
CA LEU A 169 -8.48 -12.07 10.95
C LEU A 169 -8.20 -13.44 11.58
N ASP A 170 -7.07 -13.60 12.26
CA ASP A 170 -6.73 -14.83 12.97
C ASP A 170 -7.70 -15.11 14.13
N THR A 171 -8.11 -14.07 14.86
CA THR A 171 -9.14 -14.20 15.90
C THR A 171 -10.47 -14.68 15.30
N LYS A 172 -10.87 -14.17 14.13
CA LYS A 172 -12.08 -14.64 13.42
C LYS A 172 -11.95 -16.09 12.96
N LYS A 173 -10.78 -16.50 12.46
CA LYS A 173 -10.49 -17.89 12.08
C LYS A 173 -10.53 -18.84 13.28
N MET A 174 -10.02 -18.42 14.44
CA MET A 174 -10.10 -19.22 15.67
C MET A 174 -11.55 -19.37 16.17
N ALA A 175 -12.35 -18.30 16.06
CA ALA A 175 -13.76 -18.34 16.44
C ALA A 175 -14.61 -19.24 15.52
N PHE A 176 -14.27 -19.29 14.22
CA PHE A 176 -14.93 -20.16 13.25
C PHE A 176 -13.90 -20.86 12.35
N PRO A 177 -13.46 -22.08 12.72
CA PRO A 177 -12.36 -22.77 12.03
C PRO A 177 -12.56 -23.04 10.53
N ARG A 178 -13.79 -22.93 10.00
CA ARG A 178 -14.00 -23.05 8.55
C ARG A 178 -13.43 -21.86 7.77
N PHE A 179 -13.19 -20.71 8.41
CA PHE A 179 -12.50 -19.60 7.77
C PHE A 179 -11.02 -19.89 7.46
N PHE A 180 -10.42 -20.96 7.99
CA PHE A 180 -9.10 -21.40 7.54
C PHE A 180 -9.09 -21.92 6.08
N PHE A 181 -10.26 -22.21 5.49
CA PHE A 181 -10.37 -22.59 4.07
C PHE A 181 -10.46 -21.40 3.12
N LEU A 182 -10.48 -20.17 3.65
CA LEU A 182 -10.55 -18.93 2.89
C LEU A 182 -9.19 -18.22 2.88
N SER A 183 -8.91 -17.47 1.81
CA SER A 183 -7.82 -16.49 1.86
C SER A 183 -8.18 -15.31 2.78
N ASN A 184 -7.19 -14.49 3.13
CA ASN A 184 -7.45 -13.28 3.91
C ASN A 184 -8.39 -12.31 3.16
N ASP A 185 -8.21 -12.14 1.85
CA ASP A 185 -9.07 -11.28 1.03
C ASP A 185 -10.53 -11.77 1.02
N GLU A 186 -10.75 -13.08 0.89
CA GLU A 186 -12.09 -13.67 0.93
C GLU A 186 -12.74 -13.53 2.30
N LEU A 187 -11.95 -13.68 3.37
CA LEU A 187 -12.43 -13.46 4.72
C LEU A 187 -12.78 -11.98 4.95
N LEU A 188 -11.98 -11.06 4.42
CA LEU A 188 -12.26 -9.63 4.49
C LEU A 188 -13.55 -9.28 3.74
N GLU A 189 -13.79 -9.86 2.56
CA GLU A 189 -15.02 -9.66 1.80
C GLU A 189 -16.26 -10.12 2.59
N ILE A 190 -16.17 -11.28 3.27
CA ILE A 190 -17.24 -11.74 4.18
C ILE A 190 -17.46 -10.75 5.33
N LEU A 191 -16.39 -10.24 5.92
CA LEU A 191 -16.45 -9.35 7.09
C LEU A 191 -16.94 -7.94 6.72
N SER A 192 -16.64 -7.45 5.51
CA SER A 192 -17.13 -6.15 5.01
C SER A 192 -18.61 -6.20 4.64
N GLU A 193 -19.08 -7.35 4.14
CA GLU A 193 -20.46 -7.57 3.68
C GLU A 193 -21.37 -8.25 4.74
N ALA A 194 -20.93 -8.30 6.01
CA ALA A 194 -21.61 -9.05 7.07
C ALA A 194 -23.08 -8.65 7.32
N LYS A 195 -23.55 -7.54 6.75
CA LYS A 195 -24.94 -7.07 6.84
C LYS A 195 -25.88 -7.74 5.84
N ASP A 196 -25.37 -8.30 4.73
CA ASP A 196 -26.17 -9.03 3.75
C ASP A 196 -25.74 -10.50 3.69
N PRO A 197 -26.50 -11.40 4.36
CA PRO A 197 -26.23 -12.84 4.34
C PRO A 197 -26.22 -13.47 2.96
N LEU A 198 -26.81 -12.84 1.93
CA LEU A 198 -26.78 -13.39 0.56
C LEU A 198 -25.40 -13.28 -0.08
N ASN A 199 -24.62 -12.27 0.32
CA ASN A 199 -23.28 -12.03 -0.23
C ASN A 199 -22.26 -13.08 0.21
N ILE A 200 -22.58 -13.90 1.23
CA ILE A 200 -21.67 -14.96 1.71
C ILE A 200 -21.73 -16.24 0.87
N GLN A 201 -22.75 -16.40 0.02
CA GLN A 201 -23.02 -17.62 -0.75
C GLN A 201 -21.80 -18.14 -1.55
N PRO A 202 -21.00 -17.29 -2.22
CA PRO A 202 -19.83 -17.74 -2.97
C PRO A 202 -18.78 -18.47 -2.11
N PHE A 203 -18.73 -18.18 -0.81
CA PHE A 203 -17.76 -18.73 0.14
C PHE A 203 -18.26 -19.99 0.84
N VAL A 204 -19.57 -20.24 0.86
CA VAL A 204 -20.19 -21.40 1.53
C VAL A 204 -19.55 -22.71 1.05
N LYS A 205 -19.37 -22.87 -0.27
CA LYS A 205 -18.74 -24.06 -0.87
C LYS A 205 -17.29 -24.30 -0.46
N LYS A 206 -16.59 -23.27 -0.01
CA LYS A 206 -15.20 -23.36 0.48
C LYS A 206 -15.16 -23.71 1.96
N CYS A 207 -16.08 -23.15 2.74
CA CYS A 207 -16.20 -23.40 4.17
C CYS A 207 -16.80 -24.77 4.49
N PHE A 208 -17.70 -25.27 3.66
CA PHE A 208 -18.48 -26.50 3.91
C PHE A 208 -18.38 -27.47 2.74
N GLU A 209 -17.86 -28.67 3.03
CA GLU A 209 -17.81 -29.76 2.06
C GLU A 209 -19.22 -30.20 1.65
N ALA A 210 -19.40 -30.55 0.37
CA ALA A 210 -20.67 -30.95 -0.25
C ALA A 210 -21.82 -29.92 -0.20
N CYS A 211 -21.63 -28.77 0.45
CA CYS A 211 -22.59 -27.67 0.47
C CYS A 211 -22.32 -26.71 -0.67
N LYS A 212 -23.33 -26.44 -1.50
CA LYS A 212 -23.21 -25.48 -2.60
C LYS A 212 -23.65 -24.09 -2.16
N GLN A 213 -24.83 -24.01 -1.55
CA GLN A 213 -25.46 -22.76 -1.15
C GLN A 213 -26.50 -22.99 -0.05
N LEU A 214 -26.81 -21.94 0.70
CA LEU A 214 -27.90 -21.90 1.66
C LEU A 214 -29.20 -21.50 0.95
N LYS A 215 -30.34 -22.05 1.38
CA LYS A 215 -31.65 -21.64 0.90
C LYS A 215 -32.19 -20.54 1.80
N PHE A 216 -32.41 -19.36 1.23
CA PHE A 216 -33.03 -18.23 1.90
C PHE A 216 -34.52 -18.11 1.51
N GLU A 217 -35.37 -17.81 2.48
CA GLU A 217 -36.76 -17.41 2.25
C GLU A 217 -36.85 -15.90 1.95
N GLU A 218 -38.01 -15.43 1.45
CA GLU A 218 -38.24 -14.00 1.20
C GLU A 218 -38.10 -13.14 2.47
N SER A 219 -38.26 -13.74 3.65
CA SER A 219 -38.04 -13.12 4.96
C SER A 219 -36.57 -12.89 5.31
N GLY A 220 -35.62 -13.44 4.53
CA GLY A 220 -34.18 -13.42 4.84
C GLY A 220 -33.71 -14.54 5.78
N GLU A 221 -34.62 -15.44 6.18
CA GLU A 221 -34.29 -16.60 7.01
C GLU A 221 -33.70 -17.73 6.17
N ILE A 222 -32.74 -18.46 6.75
CA ILE A 222 -32.18 -19.67 6.15
C ILE A 222 -33.13 -20.83 6.48
N SER A 223 -33.70 -21.48 5.46
CA SER A 223 -34.66 -22.59 5.61
C SER A 223 -34.11 -23.95 5.17
N GLY A 224 -32.93 -23.98 4.56
CA GLY A 224 -32.37 -25.21 4.03
C GLY A 224 -30.96 -25.07 3.48
N ILE A 225 -30.42 -26.19 3.05
CA ILE A 225 -29.11 -26.32 2.42
C ILE A 225 -29.29 -27.01 1.07
N GLU A 226 -28.61 -26.52 0.03
CA GLU A 226 -28.50 -27.18 -1.26
C GLU A 226 -27.09 -27.74 -1.43
N SER A 227 -27.00 -29.03 -1.76
CA SER A 227 -25.72 -29.71 -2.00
C SER A 227 -25.16 -29.41 -3.39
N VAL A 228 -23.88 -29.74 -3.59
CA VAL A 228 -23.22 -29.64 -4.92
C VAL A 228 -23.85 -30.56 -5.97
N GLU A 229 -24.51 -31.63 -5.55
CA GLU A 229 -25.24 -32.57 -6.43
C GLU A 229 -26.71 -32.15 -6.66
N GLY A 230 -27.15 -31.04 -6.04
CA GLY A 230 -28.51 -30.52 -6.17
C GLY A 230 -29.52 -31.11 -5.18
N GLU A 231 -29.07 -31.91 -4.21
CA GLU A 231 -29.90 -32.35 -3.10
C GLU A 231 -30.31 -31.15 -2.24
N LYS A 232 -31.58 -31.10 -1.82
CA LYS A 232 -32.11 -30.01 -0.99
C LYS A 232 -32.57 -30.55 0.35
N ILE A 233 -31.91 -30.11 1.41
CA ILE A 233 -32.15 -30.54 2.78
C ILE A 233 -32.80 -29.38 3.54
N PRO A 234 -34.09 -29.45 3.91
CA PRO A 234 -34.72 -28.44 4.73
C PRO A 234 -34.17 -28.49 6.17
N LEU A 235 -34.00 -27.32 6.80
CA LEU A 235 -33.69 -27.24 8.22
C LEU A 235 -34.94 -27.59 9.05
N ILE A 236 -34.73 -28.15 10.24
CA ILE A 236 -35.83 -28.46 11.17
C ILE A 236 -36.47 -27.16 11.68
N GLU A 237 -35.65 -26.15 11.95
CA GLU A 237 -36.05 -24.81 12.34
C GLU A 237 -35.31 -23.79 11.46
N PRO A 238 -36.00 -22.81 10.85
CA PRO A 238 -35.35 -21.74 10.11
C PRO A 238 -34.43 -20.90 11.02
N VAL A 239 -33.30 -20.46 10.48
CA VAL A 239 -32.32 -19.63 11.20
C VAL A 239 -32.40 -18.22 10.66
N ASN A 240 -32.58 -17.23 11.54
CA ASN A 240 -32.51 -15.82 11.19
C ASN A 240 -31.08 -15.28 11.42
N PRO A 241 -30.32 -14.96 10.35
CA PRO A 241 -28.95 -14.46 10.49
C PRO A 241 -28.89 -13.10 11.19
N ALA A 242 -29.91 -12.25 11.02
CA ALA A 242 -29.96 -10.91 11.59
C ALA A 242 -30.29 -10.89 13.10
N ALA A 243 -30.88 -11.98 13.62
CA ALA A 243 -31.21 -12.11 15.04
C ALA A 243 -30.06 -12.65 15.91
N SER A 244 -28.95 -13.06 15.28
CA SER A 244 -27.85 -13.82 15.91
C SER A 244 -26.59 -12.98 16.18
N GLY A 245 -26.73 -11.66 16.35
CA GLY A 245 -25.64 -10.71 16.63
C GLY A 245 -25.93 -9.76 17.76
#